data_AF-A0A7L6A5R9-F1
#
_entry.id   AF-A0A7L6A5R9-F1
#
_cell.length_a   1.000
_cell.length_b   1.000
_cell.length_c   1.000
_cell.angle_alpha   90.00
_cell.angle_beta   90.00
_cell.angle_gamma   90.00
#
_symmetry.space_group_name_H-M   'P 1'
#
loop_
_entity.id
_entity.type
_entity.pdbx_description
1 polymer ?
#
loop_
_entity_poly.entity_id
_entity_poly.type
_entity_poly.pdbx_seq_one_letter_code
_entity_poly.pdbx_strand_id
1 'polypeptide(L)'
;MESFIGQIQLFAFNYAPEGWMPCDGRILQIGPYSNLFCLLGTTYGGDGQTNFALPNLVGKEPIAGSAYCICVNGIFPPGCPQGGSLEATELGDAVRCQRPLLILERAMPRT
;
A
#
# COMPACT_ATOMS: atom_id res chain seq x y z
N MET A 1 -5.88 -13.07 16.25
CA MET A 1 -4.54 -12.76 15.71
C MET A 1 -4.69 -11.47 14.95
N GLU A 2 -4.01 -10.42 15.38
CA GLU A 2 -4.12 -9.10 14.76
C GLU A 2 -3.18 -9.07 13.55
N SER A 3 -3.74 -8.99 12.34
CA SER A 3 -2.99 -8.88 11.08
C SER A 3 -2.89 -7.42 10.67
N PHE A 4 -1.72 -6.97 10.25
CA PHE A 4 -1.56 -5.61 9.75
C PHE A 4 -1.91 -5.52 8.26
N ILE A 5 -2.61 -4.46 7.87
CA ILE A 5 -2.89 -4.20 6.44
C ILE A 5 -1.56 -4.07 5.69
N GLY A 6 -1.48 -4.67 4.50
CA GLY A 6 -0.28 -4.66 3.67
C GLY A 6 0.79 -5.67 4.06
N GLN A 7 0.58 -6.45 5.12
CA GLN A 7 1.46 -7.56 5.46
C GLN A 7 1.35 -8.67 4.41
N ILE A 8 2.49 -9.18 3.95
CA ILE A 8 2.56 -10.33 3.03
C ILE A 8 2.97 -11.57 3.84
N GLN A 9 2.17 -12.63 3.74
CA GLN A 9 2.47 -13.92 4.35
C GLN A 9 2.40 -15.03 3.32
N LEU A 10 3.26 -16.04 3.49
CA LEU A 10 3.21 -17.27 2.71
C LEU A 10 2.24 -18.24 3.38
N PHE A 11 1.23 -18.68 2.64
CA PHE A 11 0.32 -19.73 3.06
C PHE A 11 0.73 -21.05 2.42
N ALA A 12 0.64 -22.15 3.17
CA ALA A 12 0.99 -23.49 2.68
C ALA A 12 -0.11 -24.13 1.80
N PHE A 13 -1.11 -23.34 1.40
CA PHE A 13 -2.25 -23.76 0.62
C PHE A 13 -2.61 -22.67 -0.40
N ASN A 14 -3.19 -23.08 -1.53
CA ASN A 14 -3.56 -22.20 -2.65
C ASN A 14 -4.85 -21.38 -2.41
N TYR A 15 -5.27 -21.20 -1.16
CA TYR A 15 -6.53 -20.53 -0.82
C TYR A 15 -6.26 -19.32 0.08
N ALA A 16 -6.80 -18.16 -0.28
CA ALA A 16 -6.70 -16.96 0.56
C ALA A 16 -7.83 -16.97 1.61
N PRO A 17 -7.52 -16.96 2.91
CA PRO A 17 -8.53 -16.83 3.96
C PRO A 17 -9.20 -15.45 3.94
N GLU A 18 -10.31 -15.29 4.68
CA GLU A 18 -11.00 -14.00 4.76
C GLU A 18 -10.07 -12.88 5.23
N GLY A 19 -10.13 -11.73 4.56
CA GLY A 19 -9.25 -10.59 4.82
C GLY A 19 -7.86 -10.69 4.18
N TRP A 20 -7.58 -11.77 3.45
CA TRP A 20 -6.38 -11.95 2.66
C TRP A 20 -6.72 -12.07 1.17
N MET A 21 -5.79 -11.65 0.33
CA MET A 21 -5.88 -11.84 -1.12
C MET A 21 -4.58 -12.42 -1.66
N PRO A 22 -4.62 -13.31 -2.66
CA PRO A 22 -3.41 -13.78 -3.31
C PRO A 22 -2.71 -12.64 -4.05
N CYS A 23 -1.38 -12.66 -4.01
CA CYS A 23 -0.54 -11.73 -4.74
C CYS A 23 -0.41 -12.17 -6.21
N ASP A 24 -1.49 -12.05 -6.99
CA ASP A 24 -1.55 -12.47 -8.41
C ASP A 24 -1.52 -11.34 -9.43
N GLY A 25 -1.34 -10.09 -8.99
CA GLY A 25 -1.34 -8.95 -9.91
C GLY A 25 -2.73 -8.44 -10.31
N ARG A 26 -3.81 -8.93 -9.68
CA ARG A 26 -5.16 -8.39 -9.91
C ARG A 26 -5.25 -6.89 -9.65
N ILE A 27 -6.15 -6.25 -10.38
CA ILE A 27 -6.53 -4.85 -10.20
C ILE A 27 -7.67 -4.77 -9.19
N LEU A 28 -7.51 -3.91 -8.18
CA LEU A 28 -8.50 -3.65 -7.14
C LEU A 28 -8.93 -2.18 -7.16
N GLN A 29 -10.18 -1.95 -6.75
CA GLN A 29 -10.72 -0.60 -6.55
C GLN A 29 -10.12 0.01 -5.28
N ILE A 30 -9.69 1.28 -5.35
CA ILE A 30 -9.15 2.01 -4.19
C ILE A 30 -10.23 2.23 -3.13
N GLY A 31 -11.49 2.42 -3.53
CA GLY A 31 -12.61 2.73 -2.64
C GLY A 31 -12.68 1.87 -1.36
N PRO A 32 -12.84 0.54 -1.49
CA PRO A 32 -12.89 -0.37 -0.33
C PRO A 32 -11.51 -0.67 0.30
N TYR A 33 -10.39 -0.35 -0.37
CA TYR A 33 -9.04 -0.73 0.06
C TYR A 33 -8.11 0.49 0.20
N SER A 34 -8.65 1.65 0.60
CA SER A 34 -7.92 2.91 0.72
C SER A 34 -6.68 2.80 1.63
N ASN A 35 -6.83 2.13 2.76
CA ASN A 35 -5.75 1.91 3.73
C ASN A 35 -4.58 1.11 3.14
N LEU A 36 -4.89 0.14 2.28
CA LEU A 36 -3.89 -0.69 1.61
C LEU A 36 -3.21 0.10 0.48
N PHE A 37 -3.99 0.92 -0.26
CA PHE A 37 -3.45 1.83 -1.26
C PHE A 37 -2.47 2.85 -0.67
N CYS A 38 -2.72 3.39 0.52
CA CYS A 38 -1.77 4.27 1.21
C CYS A 38 -0.39 3.63 1.46
N LEU A 39 -0.33 2.29 1.56
CA LEU A 39 0.92 1.56 1.83
C LEU A 39 1.64 1.17 0.53
N LEU A 40 0.91 0.68 -0.48
CA LEU A 40 1.50 0.18 -1.74
C LEU A 40 1.62 1.25 -2.83
N GLY A 41 0.73 2.23 -2.81
CA GLY A 41 0.54 3.21 -3.89
C GLY A 41 0.21 2.53 -5.22
N THR A 42 0.76 3.09 -6.30
CA THR A 42 0.63 2.57 -7.68
C THR A 42 1.84 1.77 -8.14
N THR A 43 2.71 1.35 -7.23
CA THR A 43 4.01 0.71 -7.54
C THR A 43 3.87 -0.52 -8.44
N TYR A 44 2.77 -1.25 -8.33
CA TYR A 44 2.51 -2.48 -9.08
C TYR A 44 1.60 -2.27 -10.30
N GLY A 45 1.19 -1.02 -10.58
CA GLY A 45 0.29 -0.65 -11.68
C GLY A 45 -1.07 -0.13 -11.22
N GLY A 46 -1.95 0.08 -12.19
CA GLY A 46 -3.25 0.73 -12.01
C GLY A 46 -3.19 2.24 -12.26
N ASP A 47 -4.36 2.87 -12.27
CA ASP A 47 -4.53 4.29 -12.59
C ASP A 47 -4.18 5.22 -11.41
N GLY A 48 -4.08 4.70 -10.18
CA GLY A 48 -3.78 5.46 -8.96
C GLY A 48 -4.88 6.41 -8.48
N GLN A 49 -5.95 6.56 -9.26
CA GLN A 49 -7.10 7.40 -8.96
C GLN A 49 -8.29 6.56 -8.52
N THR A 50 -8.63 5.54 -9.31
CA THR A 50 -9.75 4.62 -9.05
C THR A 50 -9.26 3.21 -8.71
N ASN A 51 -8.13 2.82 -9.28
CA ASN A 51 -7.64 1.45 -9.29
C ASN A 51 -6.16 1.38 -8.91
N PHE A 52 -5.77 0.28 -8.28
CA PHE A 52 -4.39 -0.08 -8.06
C PHE A 52 -4.21 -1.58 -8.29
N ALA A 53 -3.01 -2.00 -8.68
CA ALA A 53 -2.68 -3.41 -8.86
C ALA A 53 -1.99 -3.97 -7.61
N LEU A 54 -2.21 -5.26 -7.35
CA LEU A 54 -1.46 -6.00 -6.34
C LEU A 54 -0.09 -6.45 -6.88
N PRO A 55 0.88 -6.76 -6.00
CA PRO A 55 2.09 -7.45 -6.42
C PRO A 55 1.76 -8.80 -7.06
N ASN A 56 2.47 -9.13 -8.14
CA ASN A 56 2.44 -10.47 -8.74
C ASN A 56 3.62 -11.30 -8.21
N LEU A 57 3.33 -12.22 -7.29
CA LEU A 57 4.27 -13.15 -6.69
C LEU A 57 3.97 -14.61 -7.09
N VAL A 58 3.08 -14.82 -8.06
CA VAL A 58 2.75 -16.16 -8.58
C VAL A 58 3.99 -16.76 -9.25
N GLY A 59 4.35 -17.98 -8.86
CA GLY A 59 5.54 -18.67 -9.36
C GLY A 59 6.85 -18.22 -8.71
N LYS A 60 6.81 -17.30 -7.75
CA LYS A 60 7.96 -16.97 -6.88
C LYS A 60 7.94 -17.74 -5.56
N GLU A 61 7.02 -18.68 -5.41
CA GLU A 61 6.84 -19.44 -4.18
C GLU A 61 7.97 -20.46 -3.99
N PRO A 62 8.48 -20.61 -2.76
CA PRO A 62 9.58 -21.54 -2.47
C PRO A 62 9.16 -23.01 -2.56
N ILE A 63 7.87 -23.30 -2.39
CA ILE A 63 7.31 -24.66 -2.35
C ILE A 63 6.10 -24.70 -3.29
N ALA A 64 6.02 -25.72 -4.13
CA ALA A 64 4.85 -25.97 -4.98
C ALA A 64 3.60 -26.22 -4.11
N GLY A 65 2.53 -25.47 -4.38
CA GLY A 65 1.35 -25.41 -3.50
C GLY A 65 1.41 -24.29 -2.45
N SER A 66 2.50 -23.51 -2.49
CA SER A 66 2.63 -22.13 -1.99
C SER A 66 1.43 -21.25 -2.28
N ALA A 67 1.14 -20.20 -1.50
CA ALA A 67 0.56 -18.98 -2.04
C ALA A 67 0.99 -17.78 -1.21
N TYR A 68 1.58 -16.77 -1.85
CA TYR A 68 1.75 -15.47 -1.20
C TYR A 68 0.41 -14.77 -1.16
N CYS A 69 -0.03 -14.41 0.04
CA CYS A 69 -1.21 -13.58 0.22
C CYS A 69 -0.86 -12.30 0.97
N ILE A 70 -1.54 -11.22 0.62
CA ILE A 70 -1.47 -9.92 1.27
C ILE A 70 -2.72 -9.68 2.11
N CYS A 71 -2.54 -9.14 3.30
CA CYS A 71 -3.65 -8.75 4.18
C CYS A 71 -4.30 -7.47 3.64
N VAL A 72 -5.54 -7.59 3.19
CA VAL A 72 -6.35 -6.48 2.64
C VAL A 72 -7.33 -5.90 3.65
N ASN A 73 -7.64 -6.66 4.70
CA ASN A 73 -8.54 -6.26 5.77
C ASN A 73 -7.89 -6.63 7.11
N GLY A 74 -7.47 -5.62 7.87
CA GLY A 74 -6.70 -5.80 9.09
C GLY A 74 -6.55 -4.50 9.87
N ILE A 75 -5.64 -4.52 10.84
CA ILE A 75 -5.33 -3.35 11.65
C ILE A 75 -4.39 -2.43 10.88
N PHE A 76 -4.75 -1.15 10.85
CA PHE A 76 -3.88 -0.12 10.32
C PHE A 76 -2.95 0.41 11.42
N PRO A 77 -1.63 0.53 11.18
CA PRO A 77 -0.68 0.96 12.20
C PRO A 77 -1.04 2.34 12.80
N PRO A 78 -1.03 2.48 14.14
CA PRO A 78 -1.25 3.77 14.79
C PRO A 78 -0.04 4.67 14.53
N GLY A 79 -0.23 5.68 13.69
CA GLY A 79 0.84 6.57 13.24
C GLY A 79 0.67 7.02 11.79
N CYS A 80 -0.11 6.27 11.01
CA CYS A 80 -0.57 6.71 9.71
C CYS A 80 -1.99 7.28 9.86
N PRO A 81 -2.33 8.44 9.23
CA PRO A 81 -3.66 9.02 9.32
C PRO A 81 -4.72 7.98 8.93
N GLN A 82 -5.63 7.68 9.86
CA GLN A 82 -6.65 6.65 9.71
C GLN A 82 -7.64 7.07 8.63
N GLY A 83 -7.33 6.74 7.37
CA GLY A 83 -8.10 7.07 6.17
C GLY A 83 -9.33 6.19 6.00
N GLY A 84 -10.14 6.06 7.05
CA GLY A 84 -11.51 5.56 7.00
C GLY A 84 -12.50 6.60 6.47
N SER A 85 -12.10 7.39 5.47
CA SER A 85 -12.98 8.16 4.59
C SER A 85 -12.09 8.75 3.50
N LEU A 86 -12.36 8.38 2.26
CA LEU A 86 -11.67 8.88 1.09
C LEU A 86 -11.89 10.41 0.99
N GLU A 87 -10.92 11.19 1.45
CA GLU A 87 -10.49 12.37 0.71
C GLU A 87 -9.28 11.96 -0.14
N ALA A 88 -9.54 11.06 -1.10
CA ALA A 88 -8.59 10.65 -2.13
C ALA A 88 -8.45 11.71 -3.24
N THR A 89 -8.37 13.00 -2.86
CA THR A 89 -8.13 14.13 -3.79
C THR A 89 -6.77 14.80 -3.56
N GLU A 90 -6.02 14.47 -2.51
CA GLU A 90 -4.70 15.08 -2.25
C GLU A 90 -3.51 14.12 -2.41
N LEU A 91 -3.70 12.98 -3.09
CA LEU A 91 -2.62 12.04 -3.39
C LEU A 91 -2.06 12.16 -4.81
N GLY A 92 -1.97 13.40 -5.30
CA GLY A 92 -0.94 13.82 -6.25
C GLY A 92 0.30 14.41 -5.58
N ASP A 93 0.19 14.84 -4.31
CA ASP A 93 1.17 15.77 -3.72
C ASP A 93 1.67 15.42 -2.31
N ALA A 94 1.15 14.38 -1.65
CA ALA A 94 1.50 14.06 -0.25
C ALA A 94 2.43 12.83 -0.05
N VAL A 95 3.13 12.37 -1.09
CA VAL A 95 4.37 11.56 -0.94
C VAL A 95 5.57 12.34 -1.52
N ARG A 96 5.52 13.67 -1.50
CA ARG A 96 6.75 14.42 -1.38
C ARG A 96 7.06 14.49 0.10
N CYS A 97 8.17 13.86 0.47
CA CYS A 97 8.89 14.21 1.67
C CYS A 97 8.70 15.70 1.95
N GLN A 98 8.01 16.02 3.04
CA GLN A 98 8.18 17.29 3.70
C GLN A 98 9.70 17.43 3.86
N ARG A 99 10.32 18.19 2.96
CA ARG A 99 11.60 18.84 3.24
C ARG A 99 11.19 20.02 4.11
N PRO A 100 11.34 19.98 5.43
CA PRO A 100 11.52 21.21 6.18
C PRO A 100 12.91 21.76 5.80
N LEU A 101 13.04 22.28 4.58
CA LEU A 101 14.14 23.17 4.18
C LEU A 101 13.52 24.49 3.74
N LEU A 102 12.67 25.04 4.62
CA LEU A 102 12.12 26.40 4.51
C LEU A 102 12.51 27.28 5.71
N ILE A 103 13.54 26.88 6.46
CA ILE A 103 14.37 27.80 7.25
C ILE A 103 15.81 27.63 6.71
N LEU A 104 16.49 28.75 6.46
CA LEU A 104 17.90 28.89 6.03
C LEU A 104 18.23 29.07 4.53
N GLU A 105 17.33 29.63 3.71
CA GLU A 105 17.71 30.27 2.42
C GLU A 105 17.42 31.80 2.39
N ARG A 106 17.55 32.48 3.54
CA ARG A 106 17.45 33.96 3.62
C ARG A 106 18.57 34.63 4.43
N ALA A 107 19.78 34.08 4.43
CA ALA A 107 20.92 34.77 5.04
C ALA A 107 22.27 34.34 4.43
N MET A 108 22.53 34.74 3.19
CA MET A 108 23.91 34.96 2.71
C MET A 108 23.92 36.31 1.98
N PRO A 109 24.47 37.38 2.59
CA PRO A 109 24.60 38.68 1.94
C PRO A 109 25.62 38.58 0.80
N ARG A 110 25.20 39.09 -0.37
CA ARG A 110 26.08 39.32 -1.52
C ARG A 110 27.15 40.35 -1.11
N THR A 111 28.41 39.95 -1.19
CA THR A 111 29.54 40.85 -1.46
C THR A 111 30.05 40.51 -2.84
#